data_AF-A0A2D5BVF8-F1
#
_entry.id   AF-A0A2D5BVF8-F1
#
_cell.length_a   1.000
_cell.length_b   1.000
_cell.length_c   1.000
_cell.angle_alpha   90.00
_cell.angle_beta   90.00
_cell.angle_gamma   90.00
#
_symmetry.space_group_name_H-M   'P 1'
#
loop_
_entity.id
_entity.type
_entity.pdbx_description
1 polymer ?
#
loop_
_entity_poly.entity_id
_entity_poly.type
_entity_poly.pdbx_seq_one_letter_code
_entity_poly.pdbx_strand_id
1 'polypeptide(L)'
;MGGIVYGPYTGRIFENDRKTDIEHILSTSEGHDSGLCAASPEVRKQFAIDPLNLTLAAPEVNRCNPGGKCGFDAAEWMPEKNQCWFSNRIVEIRQKYKLTIDINEARTLENTLRNCESFEMIMFEGRPVQGDLNAISNVQVPNISLKSALTLYDDNGNGKITCKEARAHGIAPVTQDHPAYQYMYDPDKDGVVCE
;
A
#
# COMPACT_ATOMS: atom_id res chain seq x y z
N MET A 1 11.93 13.07 -4.32
CA MET A 1 13.17 12.26 -4.22
C MET A 1 13.11 11.15 -5.28
N GLY A 2 14.24 10.54 -5.65
CA GLY A 2 14.22 9.37 -6.54
C GLY A 2 13.77 8.12 -5.78
N GLY A 3 12.95 7.27 -6.39
CA GLY A 3 12.47 6.02 -5.78
C GLY A 3 11.05 5.69 -6.21
N ILE A 4 10.73 4.40 -6.34
CA ILE A 4 9.37 3.95 -6.64
C ILE A 4 8.48 4.12 -5.39
N VAL A 5 7.28 4.64 -5.59
CA VAL A 5 6.29 4.90 -4.54
C VAL A 5 5.07 4.04 -4.79
N TYR A 6 4.59 3.35 -3.76
CA TYR A 6 3.38 2.53 -3.86
C TYR A 6 2.15 3.27 -3.34
N GLY A 7 1.07 3.26 -4.13
CA GLY A 7 -0.23 3.80 -3.75
C GLY A 7 -1.16 2.68 -3.27
N PRO A 8 -1.34 2.47 -1.95
CA PRO A 8 -2.10 1.36 -1.40
C PRO A 8 -3.56 1.31 -1.82
N TYR A 9 -4.18 2.45 -2.16
CA TYR A 9 -5.58 2.49 -2.58
C TYR A 9 -5.83 1.87 -3.95
N THR A 10 -4.83 1.88 -4.83
CA THR A 10 -4.97 1.42 -6.23
C THR A 10 -4.01 0.29 -6.59
N GLY A 11 -3.02 0.03 -5.74
CA GLY A 11 -1.91 -0.88 -6.06
C GLY A 11 -0.94 -0.32 -7.11
N ARG A 12 -1.08 0.95 -7.51
CA ARG A 12 -0.22 1.57 -8.52
C ARG A 12 1.15 1.88 -7.94
N ILE A 13 2.16 1.71 -8.78
CA ILE A 13 3.53 2.14 -8.49
C ILE A 13 3.80 3.43 -9.28
N PHE A 14 4.32 4.43 -8.60
CA PHE A 14 4.70 5.73 -9.14
C PHE A 14 6.22 5.83 -9.19
N GLU A 15 6.74 6.56 -10.17
CA GLU A 15 8.19 6.72 -10.38
C GLU A 15 8.89 7.54 -9.29
N ASN A 16 8.13 8.37 -8.57
CA ASN A 16 8.60 9.24 -7.50
C ASN A 16 7.42 9.82 -6.70
N ASP A 17 7.77 10.40 -5.55
CA ASP A 17 6.87 11.09 -4.62
C ASP A 17 6.11 12.28 -5.24
N ARG A 18 6.66 12.95 -6.27
CA ARG A 18 5.99 14.11 -6.91
C ARG A 18 4.75 13.73 -7.71
N LYS A 19 4.53 12.43 -7.95
CA LYS A 19 3.34 11.89 -8.61
C LYS A 19 2.25 11.47 -7.62
N THR A 20 2.48 11.68 -6.33
CA THR A 20 1.57 11.32 -5.25
C THR A 20 1.30 12.51 -4.34
N ASP A 21 0.16 12.47 -3.66
CA ASP A 21 -0.14 13.37 -2.55
C ASP A 21 -0.01 12.59 -1.22
N ILE A 22 0.33 13.30 -0.15
CA ILE A 22 0.15 12.78 1.21
C ILE A 22 -1.34 12.85 1.53
N GLU A 23 -1.90 11.74 1.99
CA GLU A 23 -3.33 11.56 2.21
C GLU A 23 -3.64 11.18 3.66
N HIS A 24 -4.70 11.77 4.20
CA HIS A 24 -5.28 11.41 5.49
C HIS A 24 -6.28 10.27 5.34
N ILE A 25 -5.93 9.07 5.81
CA ILE A 25 -6.78 7.86 5.71
C ILE A 25 -8.19 8.14 6.24
N LEU A 26 -8.31 8.66 7.46
CA LEU A 26 -9.51 9.36 7.95
C LEU A 26 -9.36 10.84 7.64
N SER A 27 -10.21 11.37 6.75
CA SER A 27 -10.07 12.74 6.25
C SER A 27 -10.15 13.76 7.40
N THR A 28 -9.45 14.89 7.28
CA THR A 28 -9.49 15.90 8.35
C THR A 28 -10.91 16.47 8.55
N SER A 29 -11.70 16.64 7.47
CA SER A 29 -13.10 17.07 7.57
C SER A 29 -13.96 16.05 8.30
N GLU A 30 -13.84 14.77 7.97
CA GLU A 30 -14.57 13.69 8.66
C GLU A 30 -14.18 13.63 10.14
N GLY A 31 -12.89 13.80 10.45
CA GLY A 31 -12.44 13.89 11.84
C GLY A 31 -13.15 15.03 12.58
N HIS A 32 -13.29 16.20 11.94
CA HIS A 32 -13.99 17.35 12.51
C HIS A 32 -15.47 17.10 12.77
N ASP A 33 -16.17 16.47 11.81
CA ASP A 33 -17.59 16.11 11.92
C ASP A 33 -17.81 15.04 13.00
N SER A 34 -16.82 14.17 13.21
CA SER A 34 -16.82 13.11 14.22
C SER A 34 -16.24 13.50 15.60
N GLY A 35 -16.07 14.81 15.87
CA GLY A 35 -15.77 15.33 17.21
C GLY A 35 -14.39 15.97 17.39
N LEU A 36 -13.52 15.95 16.38
CA LEU A 36 -12.20 16.59 16.45
C LEU A 36 -12.30 18.12 16.59
N CYS A 37 -13.42 18.74 16.20
CA CYS A 37 -13.72 20.16 16.45
C CYS A 37 -13.63 20.55 17.93
N ALA A 38 -14.07 19.68 18.83
CA ALA A 38 -14.04 19.93 20.27
C ALA A 38 -12.68 19.62 20.90
N ALA A 39 -11.76 19.00 20.15
CA ALA A 39 -10.46 18.61 20.65
C ALA A 39 -9.49 19.80 20.78
N SER A 40 -8.50 19.64 21.66
CA SER A 40 -7.46 20.66 21.83
C SER A 40 -6.65 20.86 20.55
N PRO A 41 -6.01 22.03 20.37
CA PRO A 41 -5.11 22.27 19.25
C PRO A 41 -3.99 21.22 19.14
N GLU A 42 -3.49 20.73 20.27
CA GLU A 42 -2.45 19.69 20.33
C GLU A 42 -2.96 18.37 19.76
N VAL A 43 -4.16 17.94 20.13
CA VAL A 43 -4.78 16.72 19.60
C VAL A 43 -5.01 16.83 18.09
N ARG A 44 -5.51 17.98 17.63
CA ARG A 44 -5.68 18.26 16.20
C ARG A 44 -4.36 18.22 15.44
N LYS A 45 -3.30 18.78 16.01
CA LYS A 45 -1.96 18.70 15.42
C LYS A 45 -1.46 17.27 15.37
N GLN A 46 -1.65 16.48 16.43
CA GLN A 46 -1.26 15.07 16.44
C GLN A 46 -2.02 14.29 15.38
N PHE A 47 -3.33 14.48 15.25
CA PHE A 47 -4.15 13.85 14.21
C PHE A 47 -3.62 14.13 12.80
N ALA A 48 -3.21 15.37 12.54
CA ALA A 48 -2.75 15.80 11.22
C ALA A 48 -1.38 15.22 10.80
N ILE A 49 -0.52 14.85 11.76
CA ILE A 49 0.85 14.39 11.50
C ILE A 49 1.07 12.91 11.84
N ASP A 50 0.04 12.20 12.29
CA ASP A 50 0.15 10.82 12.76
C ASP A 50 0.42 9.86 11.59
N PRO A 51 1.54 9.12 11.57
CA PRO A 51 1.79 8.09 10.55
C PRO A 51 0.70 7.01 10.48
N LEU A 52 -0.05 6.80 11.58
CA LEU A 52 -1.24 5.95 11.57
C LEU A 52 -2.29 6.45 10.56
N ASN A 53 -2.44 7.77 10.44
CA ASN A 53 -3.43 8.42 9.59
C ASN A 53 -2.88 8.89 8.25
N LEU A 54 -1.60 8.68 7.95
CA LEU A 54 -0.97 9.19 6.73
C LEU A 54 -0.58 8.07 5.76
N THR A 55 -0.88 8.27 4.49
CA THR A 55 -0.43 7.40 3.39
C THR A 55 -0.08 8.24 2.16
N LEU A 56 0.49 7.59 1.13
CA LEU A 56 0.63 8.18 -0.21
C LEU A 56 -0.53 7.72 -1.09
N ALA A 57 -1.04 8.61 -1.93
CA ALA A 57 -2.13 8.30 -2.85
C ALA A 57 -1.95 9.03 -4.18
N ALA A 58 -2.57 8.51 -5.23
CA ALA A 58 -2.67 9.23 -6.50
C ALA A 58 -3.47 10.54 -6.28
N PRO A 59 -3.06 11.68 -6.85
CA PRO A 59 -3.79 12.94 -6.73
C PRO A 59 -5.28 12.84 -7.08
N GLU A 60 -5.61 12.08 -8.12
CA GLU A 60 -6.99 11.84 -8.57
C GLU A 60 -7.82 11.04 -7.57
N VAL A 61 -7.19 10.19 -6.74
CA VAL A 61 -7.87 9.39 -5.71
C VAL A 61 -8.02 10.17 -4.40
N ASN A 62 -7.01 10.97 -4.02
CA ASN A 62 -7.05 11.80 -2.83
C ASN A 62 -8.02 12.99 -2.99
N ARG A 63 -7.81 13.80 -4.02
CA ARG A 63 -8.44 15.13 -4.14
C ARG A 63 -9.93 15.04 -4.38
N CYS A 64 -10.64 16.12 -4.02
CA CYS A 64 -12.09 16.14 -4.21
C CYS A 64 -12.49 16.38 -5.67
N ASN A 65 -12.83 15.29 -6.35
CA ASN A 65 -13.28 15.21 -7.73
C ASN A 65 -14.23 13.99 -7.86
N PRO A 66 -14.92 13.81 -9.01
CA PRO A 66 -15.73 12.61 -9.23
C PRO A 66 -14.91 11.32 -9.11
N GLY A 67 -15.18 10.53 -8.06
CA GLY A 67 -14.49 9.27 -7.76
C GLY A 67 -13.32 9.39 -6.77
N GLY A 68 -12.91 10.62 -6.43
CA GLY A 68 -11.94 10.87 -5.37
C GLY A 68 -12.56 10.76 -3.96
N LYS A 69 -11.69 10.60 -2.96
CA LYS A 69 -12.08 10.39 -1.56
C LYS A 69 -12.69 11.62 -0.90
N CYS A 70 -12.29 12.84 -1.29
CA CYS A 70 -12.81 14.07 -0.69
C CYS A 70 -12.73 14.01 0.87
N GLY A 71 -13.80 14.45 1.53
CA GLY A 71 -14.02 14.36 2.97
C GLY A 71 -14.84 13.15 3.40
N PHE A 72 -15.05 12.16 2.52
CA PHE A 72 -15.97 11.06 2.73
C PHE A 72 -15.52 10.08 3.81
N ASP A 73 -16.51 9.46 4.46
CA ASP A 73 -16.32 8.33 5.37
C ASP A 73 -16.15 7.00 4.60
N ALA A 74 -15.93 5.89 5.32
CA ALA A 74 -15.74 4.58 4.70
C ALA A 74 -17.02 3.96 4.07
N ALA A 75 -18.22 4.46 4.39
CA ALA A 75 -19.45 4.05 3.72
C ALA A 75 -19.68 4.79 2.39
N GLU A 76 -19.20 6.02 2.30
CA GLU A 76 -19.29 6.86 1.10
C GLU A 76 -18.15 6.59 0.11
N TRP A 77 -16.96 6.23 0.60
CA TRP A 77 -15.81 5.94 -0.23
C TRP A 77 -14.93 4.81 0.35
N MET A 78 -14.53 3.88 -0.50
CA MET A 78 -13.64 2.75 -0.16
C MET A 78 -12.60 2.59 -1.27
N PRO A 79 -11.32 2.31 -0.96
CA PRO A 79 -10.32 2.10 -2.01
C PRO A 79 -10.60 0.85 -2.85
N GLU A 80 -10.11 0.85 -4.08
CA GLU A 80 -10.17 -0.32 -4.96
C GLU A 80 -9.36 -1.50 -4.39
N LYS A 81 -8.24 -1.19 -3.75
CA LYS A 81 -7.30 -2.14 -3.15
C LYS A 81 -7.14 -1.90 -1.66
N ASN A 82 -6.63 -2.90 -0.94
CA ASN A 82 -6.33 -2.79 0.50
C ASN A 82 -7.52 -2.38 1.39
N GLN A 83 -8.74 -2.82 1.07
CA GLN A 83 -9.94 -2.49 1.84
C GLN A 83 -9.85 -2.98 3.30
N CYS A 84 -9.25 -4.14 3.55
CA CYS A 84 -9.03 -4.68 4.90
C CYS A 84 -8.10 -3.79 5.74
N TRP A 85 -6.94 -3.43 5.18
CA TRP A 85 -5.99 -2.53 5.81
C TRP A 85 -6.60 -1.14 6.06
N PHE A 86 -7.27 -0.58 5.05
CA PHE A 86 -7.92 0.73 5.14
C PHE A 86 -8.99 0.74 6.25
N SER A 87 -9.88 -0.26 6.25
CA SER A 87 -10.95 -0.38 7.23
C SER A 87 -10.41 -0.54 8.65
N ASN A 88 -9.38 -1.38 8.83
CA ASN A 88 -8.74 -1.55 10.13
C ASN A 88 -8.13 -0.23 10.61
N ARG A 89 -7.48 0.50 9.70
CA ARG A 89 -6.86 1.78 10.03
C ARG A 89 -7.88 2.84 10.44
N ILE A 90 -9.02 2.94 9.77
CA ILE A 90 -10.12 3.83 10.18
C ILE A 90 -10.53 3.54 11.63
N VAL A 91 -10.71 2.26 11.98
CA VAL A 91 -11.05 1.86 13.36
C VAL A 91 -9.95 2.26 14.36
N GLU A 92 -8.68 1.98 14.05
CA GLU A 92 -7.54 2.35 14.89
C GLU A 92 -7.46 3.87 15.14
N ILE A 93 -7.66 4.67 14.09
CA ILE A 93 -7.64 6.14 14.18
C ILE A 93 -8.81 6.63 15.03
N ARG A 94 -10.04 6.16 14.76
CA ARG A 94 -11.23 6.58 15.52
C ARG A 94 -11.08 6.24 17.00
N GLN A 95 -10.55 5.05 17.33
CA GLN A 95 -10.29 4.65 18.71
C GLN A 95 -9.22 5.53 19.37
N LYS A 96 -8.08 5.78 18.69
CA LYS A 96 -6.98 6.58 19.22
C LYS A 96 -7.41 8.02 19.54
N TYR A 97 -8.22 8.62 18.67
CA TYR A 97 -8.67 10.01 18.80
C TYR A 97 -10.05 10.16 19.43
N LYS A 98 -10.69 9.05 19.84
CA LYS A 98 -12.02 9.02 20.46
C LYS A 98 -13.09 9.71 19.61
N LEU A 99 -13.03 9.49 18.30
CA LEU A 99 -13.98 10.04 17.34
C LEU A 99 -15.24 9.19 17.33
N THR A 100 -16.40 9.83 17.12
CA THR A 100 -17.66 9.11 16.92
C THR A 100 -17.66 8.39 15.59
N ILE A 101 -18.62 7.47 15.40
CA ILE A 101 -18.85 6.79 14.13
C ILE A 101 -20.36 6.69 13.93
N ASP A 102 -20.83 6.96 12.71
CA ASP A 102 -22.23 6.78 12.39
C ASP A 102 -22.53 5.31 12.04
N ILE A 103 -23.82 4.97 11.95
CA ILE A 103 -24.25 3.59 11.78
C ILE A 103 -23.94 3.01 10.40
N ASN A 104 -23.89 3.83 9.35
CA ASN A 104 -23.60 3.37 8.00
C ASN A 104 -22.13 3.04 7.85
N GLU A 105 -21.24 3.92 8.30
CA GLU A 105 -19.81 3.63 8.31
C GLU A 105 -19.48 2.42 9.18
N ALA A 106 -20.06 2.33 10.39
CA ALA A 106 -19.85 1.19 11.28
C ALA A 106 -20.22 -0.14 10.62
N ARG A 107 -21.36 -0.20 9.93
CA ARG A 107 -21.79 -1.41 9.20
C ARG A 107 -20.87 -1.74 8.04
N THR A 108 -20.43 -0.74 7.28
CA THR A 108 -19.51 -0.95 6.15
C THR A 108 -18.17 -1.50 6.63
N LEU A 109 -17.60 -0.91 7.68
CA LEU A 109 -16.35 -1.38 8.28
C LEU A 109 -16.52 -2.79 8.85
N GLU A 110 -17.60 -3.06 9.59
CA GLU A 110 -17.87 -4.39 10.16
C GLU A 110 -18.00 -5.46 9.06
N ASN A 111 -18.78 -5.19 8.01
CA ASN A 111 -18.95 -6.11 6.89
C ASN A 111 -17.64 -6.37 6.15
N THR A 112 -16.82 -5.33 5.98
CA THR A 112 -15.52 -5.47 5.31
C THR A 112 -14.58 -6.32 6.16
N LEU A 113 -14.41 -5.95 7.44
CA LEU A 113 -13.48 -6.59 8.37
C LEU A 113 -13.81 -8.05 8.66
N ARG A 114 -15.10 -8.44 8.67
CA ARG A 114 -15.53 -9.84 8.85
C ARG A 114 -15.05 -10.78 7.74
N ASN A 115 -14.76 -10.24 6.55
CA ASN A 115 -14.29 -11.00 5.39
C ASN A 115 -12.77 -10.92 5.20
N CYS A 116 -12.05 -10.32 6.16
CA CYS A 116 -10.60 -10.13 6.08
C CYS A 116 -9.85 -11.26 6.81
N GLU A 117 -8.92 -11.89 6.11
CA GLU A 117 -7.99 -12.87 6.70
C GLU A 117 -6.76 -12.19 7.34
N SER A 118 -6.45 -10.97 6.89
CA SER A 118 -5.35 -10.13 7.39
C SER A 118 -5.70 -8.65 7.25
N PHE A 119 -5.07 -7.82 8.09
CA PHE A 119 -5.17 -6.36 8.07
C PHE A 119 -3.88 -5.66 7.62
N GLU A 120 -2.85 -6.44 7.27
CA GLU A 120 -1.61 -5.90 6.74
C GLU A 120 -1.83 -5.26 5.37
N MET A 121 -1.09 -4.20 5.08
CA MET A 121 -1.08 -3.60 3.75
C MET A 121 -0.45 -4.59 2.77
N ILE A 122 -1.19 -4.95 1.73
CA ILE A 122 -0.70 -5.79 0.66
C ILE A 122 -0.12 -4.90 -0.43
N MET A 123 1.11 -5.24 -0.85
CA MET A 123 1.75 -4.70 -2.03
C MET A 123 1.33 -5.55 -3.23
N PHE A 124 0.37 -5.09 -4.03
CA PHE A 124 -0.05 -5.81 -5.23
C PHE A 124 1.07 -5.72 -6.28
N GLU A 125 1.34 -6.81 -7.01
CA GLU A 125 2.26 -6.81 -8.14
C GLU A 125 1.75 -5.82 -9.21
N GLY A 126 2.39 -4.65 -9.28
CA GLY A 126 1.86 -3.51 -10.01
C GLY A 126 1.89 -3.72 -11.52
N ARG A 127 0.74 -3.52 -12.18
CA ARG A 127 0.73 -3.07 -13.57
C ARG A 127 1.14 -1.59 -13.58
N PRO A 128 2.12 -1.17 -14.39
CA PRO A 128 2.43 0.25 -14.57
C PRO A 128 1.16 1.01 -15.00
N VAL A 129 1.01 2.24 -14.49
CA VAL A 129 -0.14 3.10 -14.83
C VAL A 129 -0.18 3.30 -16.35
N GLN A 130 -1.24 2.82 -17.01
CA GLN A 130 -1.49 3.07 -18.42
C GLN A 130 -1.87 4.54 -18.61
N GLY A 131 -0.87 5.34 -18.98
CA GLY A 131 -1.00 6.74 -19.34
C GLY A 131 0.15 7.13 -20.24
N ASP A 132 0.17 6.53 -21.44
CA ASP A 132 0.80 6.98 -22.71
C ASP A 132 1.04 5.77 -23.63
N LEU A 133 -0.04 5.17 -24.11
CA LEU A 133 0.01 4.03 -25.05
C LEU A 133 0.53 4.38 -26.46
N ASN A 134 0.86 5.65 -26.74
CA ASN A 134 1.34 6.09 -28.06
C ASN A 134 2.85 6.40 -28.12
N ALA A 135 3.61 6.21 -27.03
CA ALA A 135 5.07 6.35 -27.04
C ALA A 135 5.84 5.01 -26.99
N ILE A 136 5.14 3.87 -27.03
CA ILE A 136 5.72 2.53 -26.79
C ILE A 136 5.80 1.66 -28.05
N SER A 137 5.92 2.26 -29.23
CA SER A 137 6.25 1.47 -30.44
C SER A 137 7.73 1.10 -30.54
N ASN A 138 8.59 1.50 -29.59
CA ASN A 138 10.03 1.22 -29.65
C ASN A 138 10.75 0.93 -28.32
N VAL A 139 10.05 0.56 -27.25
CA VAL A 139 10.73 0.10 -26.02
C VAL A 139 10.45 -1.38 -25.80
N GLN A 140 11.44 -2.20 -26.17
CA GLN A 140 11.54 -3.59 -25.78
C GLN A 140 11.49 -3.67 -24.24
N VAL A 141 10.45 -4.29 -23.70
CA VAL A 141 10.35 -4.64 -22.28
C VAL A 141 11.14 -5.94 -22.07
N PRO A 142 12.33 -5.88 -21.45
CA PRO A 142 12.64 -6.84 -20.38
C PRO A 142 13.57 -6.29 -19.27
N ASN A 143 13.47 -6.83 -18.04
CA ASN A 143 14.47 -6.83 -16.93
C ASN A 143 14.27 -5.96 -15.66
N ILE A 144 13.14 -5.29 -15.41
CA ILE A 144 13.06 -4.40 -14.21
C ILE A 144 12.86 -5.19 -12.90
N SER A 145 11.93 -6.15 -12.83
CA SER A 145 11.69 -7.02 -11.65
C SER A 145 12.86 -7.99 -11.36
N LEU A 146 13.58 -8.34 -12.43
CA LEU A 146 14.75 -9.21 -12.46
C LEU A 146 15.96 -8.58 -11.79
N LYS A 147 16.26 -7.35 -12.21
CA LYS A 147 17.37 -6.59 -11.65
C LYS A 147 17.11 -6.16 -10.21
N SER A 148 15.86 -5.92 -9.80
CA SER A 148 15.56 -5.54 -8.41
C SER A 148 15.83 -6.67 -7.43
N ALA A 149 15.49 -7.92 -7.76
CA ALA A 149 15.77 -9.06 -6.88
C ALA A 149 17.29 -9.28 -6.69
N LEU A 150 18.06 -9.25 -7.78
CA LEU A 150 19.53 -9.32 -7.70
C LEU A 150 20.13 -8.14 -6.92
N THR A 151 19.60 -6.92 -7.11
CA THR A 151 20.12 -5.75 -6.39
C THR A 151 19.83 -5.82 -4.89
N LEU A 152 18.74 -6.45 -4.48
CA LEU A 152 18.30 -6.51 -3.08
C LEU A 152 18.88 -7.72 -2.33
N TYR A 153 19.11 -8.84 -3.01
CA TYR A 153 19.35 -10.13 -2.34
C TYR A 153 20.57 -10.90 -2.84
N ASP A 154 21.25 -10.46 -3.91
CA ASP A 154 22.53 -11.05 -4.36
C ASP A 154 23.71 -10.24 -3.79
N ASP A 155 24.14 -10.63 -2.59
CA ASP A 155 25.19 -9.92 -1.84
C ASP A 155 26.55 -9.96 -2.54
N ASN A 156 26.78 -10.98 -3.36
CA ASN A 156 28.08 -11.23 -3.99
C ASN A 156 28.12 -10.82 -5.47
N GLY A 157 26.98 -10.44 -6.05
CA GLY A 157 26.85 -9.91 -7.42
C GLY A 157 27.08 -10.95 -8.52
N ASN A 158 26.97 -12.25 -8.23
CA ASN A 158 27.20 -13.32 -9.21
C ASN A 158 25.98 -13.64 -10.09
N GLY A 159 24.86 -12.94 -9.89
CA GLY A 159 23.62 -13.13 -10.63
C GLY A 159 22.77 -14.31 -10.14
N LYS A 160 23.05 -14.85 -8.94
CA LYS A 160 22.29 -15.92 -8.28
C LYS A 160 22.11 -15.61 -6.80
N ILE A 161 20.95 -15.97 -6.27
CA ILE A 161 20.64 -15.81 -4.84
C ILE A 161 20.72 -17.19 -4.19
N THR A 162 21.58 -17.32 -3.19
CA THR A 162 21.74 -18.56 -2.41
C THR A 162 20.76 -18.59 -1.23
N CYS A 163 20.49 -19.78 -0.69
CA CYS A 163 19.71 -19.89 0.55
C CYS A 163 20.34 -19.18 1.74
N LYS A 164 21.65 -18.97 1.73
CA LYS A 164 22.34 -18.21 2.76
C LYS A 164 21.96 -16.73 2.68
N GLU A 165 21.97 -16.15 1.48
CA GLU A 165 21.58 -14.77 1.23
C GLU A 165 20.08 -14.57 1.51
N ALA A 166 19.24 -15.48 1.03
CA ALA A 166 17.80 -15.44 1.29
C ALA A 166 17.46 -15.45 2.80
N ARG A 167 18.16 -16.28 3.59
CA ARG A 167 17.99 -16.30 5.06
C ARG A 167 18.55 -15.04 5.72
N ALA A 168 19.67 -14.50 5.23
CA ALA A 168 20.26 -13.27 5.76
C ALA A 168 19.34 -12.05 5.57
N HIS A 169 18.60 -12.02 4.46
CA HIS A 169 17.61 -10.98 4.14
C HIS A 169 16.19 -11.28 4.66
N GLY A 170 16.00 -12.41 5.35
CA GLY A 170 14.71 -12.77 5.97
C GLY A 170 13.60 -13.12 4.98
N ILE A 171 13.95 -13.53 3.75
CA ILE A 171 12.99 -13.90 2.70
C ILE A 171 12.79 -15.41 2.55
N ALA A 172 13.50 -16.24 3.32
CA ALA A 172 13.34 -17.70 3.29
C ALA A 172 12.21 -18.18 4.23
N PRO A 173 11.40 -19.18 3.84
CA PRO A 173 11.43 -19.91 2.57
C PRO A 173 10.92 -19.05 1.39
N VAL A 174 11.51 -19.24 0.21
CA VAL A 174 11.22 -18.46 -1.00
C VAL A 174 10.33 -19.28 -1.93
N THR A 175 9.11 -18.81 -2.17
CA THR A 175 8.12 -19.47 -3.03
C THR A 175 8.17 -18.93 -4.47
N GLN A 176 7.56 -19.65 -5.43
CA GLN A 176 7.59 -19.32 -6.87
C GLN A 176 7.06 -17.92 -7.23
N ASP A 177 6.19 -17.35 -6.40
CA ASP A 177 5.65 -15.99 -6.50
C ASP A 177 6.63 -14.90 -6.03
N HIS A 178 7.71 -15.25 -5.34
CA HIS A 178 8.70 -14.27 -4.90
C HIS A 178 9.71 -13.93 -6.01
N PRO A 179 10.02 -12.65 -6.30
CA PRO A 179 10.94 -12.24 -7.38
C PRO A 179 12.36 -12.83 -7.30
N ALA A 180 12.82 -13.22 -6.11
CA ALA A 180 14.11 -13.89 -5.94
C ALA A 180 14.12 -15.31 -6.52
N TYR A 181 12.98 -16.02 -6.57
CA TYR A 181 12.88 -17.45 -6.87
C TYR A 181 13.59 -17.84 -8.19
N GLN A 182 13.45 -17.02 -9.23
CA GLN A 182 14.08 -17.26 -10.54
C GLN A 182 15.62 -17.21 -10.56
N TYR A 183 16.24 -16.66 -9.51
CA TYR A 183 17.69 -16.62 -9.31
C TYR A 183 18.19 -17.70 -8.35
N MET A 184 17.27 -18.51 -7.86
CA MET A 184 17.53 -19.58 -6.90
C MET A 184 17.40 -20.92 -7.61
N TYR A 185 18.08 -21.92 -7.05
CA TYR A 185 18.07 -23.27 -7.59
C TYR A 185 17.08 -24.11 -6.78
N ASP A 186 15.97 -24.47 -7.41
CA ASP A 186 14.96 -25.41 -6.92
C ASP A 186 15.28 -26.84 -7.45
N PRO A 187 15.84 -27.74 -6.62
CA PRO A 187 16.28 -29.07 -7.05
C PRO A 187 15.13 -30.06 -7.27
N ASP A 188 14.08 -29.98 -6.46
CA ASP A 188 12.93 -30.89 -6.39
C ASP A 188 11.69 -30.36 -7.11
N LYS A 189 11.70 -29.09 -7.52
CA LYS A 189 10.70 -28.43 -8.37
C LYS A 189 9.31 -28.41 -7.75
N ASP A 190 9.23 -28.31 -6.43
CA ASP A 190 7.98 -28.22 -5.70
C ASP A 190 7.47 -26.78 -5.58
N GLY A 191 8.26 -25.80 -6.03
CA GLY A 191 7.89 -24.39 -6.02
C GLY A 191 8.32 -23.63 -4.77
N VAL A 192 9.12 -24.25 -3.90
CA VAL A 192 9.66 -23.64 -2.68
C VAL A 192 11.17 -23.86 -2.61
N VAL A 193 11.93 -22.83 -2.23
CA VAL A 193 13.38 -22.92 -2.06
C VAL A 193 13.76 -22.48 -0.65
N CYS A 194 14.78 -23.13 -0.09
CA CYS A 194 15.34 -22.80 1.22
C CYS A 194 14.42 -23.07 2.41
N GLU A 195 13.64 -24.14 2.32
CA GLU A 195 13.00 -24.79 3.47
C GLU A 195 13.96 -25.00 4.65
#